data_AF-A0A968HA39-F1
#
_entry.id   AF-A0A968HA39-F1
#
_cell.length_a   1.000
_cell.length_b   1.000
_cell.length_c   1.000
_cell.angle_alpha   90.00
_cell.angle_beta   90.00
_cell.angle_gamma   90.00
#
_symmetry.space_group_name_H-M   'P 1'
#
loop_
_entity.id
_entity.type
_entity.pdbx_description
1 polymer ?
#
loop_
_entity_poly.entity_id
_entity_poly.type
_entity_poly.pdbx_seq_one_letter_code
_entity_poly.pdbx_strand_id
1 'polypeptide(L)'
;ASDVNIDVSVREEACTLGIVPTASTTATLAMGDALAVALLTKRGFREEDFAFFHPSGSLGKKLFVRVKDLMHSGDALPITSPDASLTEAVMEISSKRLGTTVIAGGDRKILGVITDGDVRRGIEKWGKAFFDMRAREVMTRDPKMVSEDELAAKVLGTMEKHSITSLLVSDGETHVIGVIHLHDILKQGIV
;
A
#
# COMPACT_ATOMS: atom_id res chain seq x y z
N ALA A 1 -0.40 -37.09 31.10
CA ALA A 1 -0.81 -38.17 30.19
C ALA A 1 -1.83 -37.61 29.21
N SER A 2 -1.79 -38.02 27.94
CA SER A 2 -2.77 -37.67 26.90
C SER A 2 -3.94 -38.66 26.89
N ASP A 3 -5.12 -38.21 26.47
CA ASP A 3 -6.31 -39.08 26.31
C ASP A 3 -6.28 -39.94 25.04
N VAL A 4 -5.48 -39.54 24.04
CA VAL A 4 -5.30 -40.24 22.76
C VAL A 4 -3.83 -40.16 22.35
N ASN A 5 -3.32 -41.24 21.75
CA ASN A 5 -1.97 -41.31 21.19
C ASN A 5 -2.05 -41.51 19.68
N ILE A 6 -1.16 -40.84 18.94
CA ILE A 6 -1.01 -41.04 17.51
C ILE A 6 0.34 -41.72 17.29
N ASP A 7 0.29 -42.90 16.69
CA ASP A 7 1.48 -43.67 16.37
C ASP A 7 2.18 -43.08 15.14
N VAL A 8 3.40 -42.59 15.36
CA VAL A 8 4.29 -42.04 14.31
C VAL A 8 5.55 -42.90 14.11
N SER A 9 5.54 -44.13 14.62
CA SER A 9 6.65 -45.05 14.45
C SER A 9 6.89 -45.36 12.97
N VAL A 10 8.16 -45.61 12.66
CA VAL A 10 8.61 -46.04 11.35
C VAL A 10 9.18 -47.44 11.47
N ARG A 11 8.98 -48.26 10.45
CA ARG A 11 9.48 -49.64 10.42
C ARG A 11 11.01 -49.71 10.40
N GLU A 12 11.65 -48.79 9.71
CA GLU A 12 13.09 -48.74 9.53
C GLU A 12 13.55 -47.30 9.25
N GLU A 13 14.78 -46.99 9.64
CA GLU A 13 15.43 -45.73 9.31
C GLU A 13 16.08 -45.79 7.92
N ALA A 14 16.09 -44.68 7.19
CA ALA A 14 16.80 -44.61 5.91
C ALA A 14 18.33 -44.55 6.09
N CYS A 15 18.82 -44.18 7.28
CA CYS A 15 20.24 -44.20 7.61
C CYS A 15 20.74 -45.65 7.74
N THR A 16 21.65 -46.04 6.85
CA THR A 16 22.22 -47.40 6.81
C THR A 16 23.01 -47.79 8.07
N LEU A 17 23.48 -46.82 8.85
CA LEU A 17 24.19 -47.04 10.11
C LEU A 17 23.26 -47.08 11.34
N GLY A 18 21.99 -46.68 11.21
CA GLY A 18 21.02 -46.66 12.30
C GLY A 18 21.30 -45.64 13.42
N ILE A 19 22.24 -44.71 13.22
CA ILE A 19 22.68 -43.75 14.24
C ILE A 19 21.88 -42.45 14.17
N VAL A 20 21.44 -42.07 12.96
CA VAL A 20 20.76 -40.79 12.72
C VAL A 20 19.29 -41.06 12.45
N PRO A 21 18.37 -40.44 13.21
CA PRO A 21 16.96 -40.55 12.91
C PRO A 21 16.65 -39.75 11.64
N THR A 22 16.10 -40.45 10.65
CA THR A 22 15.88 -39.93 9.28
C THR A 22 14.42 -40.05 8.90
N ALA A 23 13.89 -41.28 8.91
CA ALA A 23 12.49 -41.54 8.64
C ALA A 23 11.62 -41.11 9.83
N SER A 24 12.06 -41.39 11.06
CA SER A 24 11.29 -41.05 12.27
C SER A 24 11.15 -39.55 12.50
N THR A 25 12.21 -38.76 12.29
CA THR A 25 12.17 -37.29 12.39
C THR A 25 11.22 -36.70 11.34
N THR A 26 11.29 -37.21 10.11
CA THR A 26 10.38 -36.80 9.02
C THR A 26 8.93 -37.15 9.32
N ALA A 27 8.64 -38.37 9.78
CA ALA A 27 7.30 -38.81 10.16
C ALA A 27 6.72 -37.97 11.31
N THR A 28 7.56 -37.65 12.31
CA THR A 28 7.16 -36.81 13.45
C THR A 28 6.84 -35.38 13.00
N LEU A 29 7.68 -34.77 12.15
CA LEU A 29 7.46 -33.43 11.61
C LEU A 29 6.16 -33.36 10.78
N ALA A 30 5.97 -34.33 9.88
CA ALA A 30 4.77 -34.42 9.06
C ALA A 30 3.50 -34.60 9.90
N MET A 31 3.55 -35.39 10.98
CA MET A 31 2.41 -35.54 11.89
C MET A 31 2.12 -34.24 12.65
N GLY A 32 3.15 -33.52 13.07
CA GLY A 32 3.01 -32.20 13.69
C GLY A 32 2.27 -31.22 12.78
N ASP A 33 2.70 -31.13 11.51
CA ASP A 33 2.05 -30.28 10.50
C ASP A 33 0.60 -30.71 10.24
N ALA A 34 0.36 -32.02 10.11
CA ALA A 34 -1.00 -32.55 9.90
C ALA A 34 -1.94 -32.18 11.05
N LEU A 35 -1.47 -32.27 12.31
CA LEU A 35 -2.25 -31.87 13.48
C LEU A 35 -2.52 -30.37 13.52
N ALA A 36 -1.51 -29.55 13.21
CA ALA A 36 -1.66 -28.10 13.15
C ALA A 36 -2.72 -27.71 12.10
N VAL A 37 -2.60 -28.25 10.88
CA VAL A 37 -3.56 -27.99 9.78
C VAL A 37 -4.96 -28.50 10.15
N ALA A 38 -5.10 -29.72 10.68
CA ALA A 38 -6.39 -30.25 11.10
C ALA A 38 -7.06 -29.38 12.17
N LEU A 39 -6.30 -28.86 13.12
CA LEU A 39 -6.81 -27.95 14.14
C LEU A 39 -7.23 -26.59 13.54
N LEU A 40 -6.42 -26.02 12.65
CA LEU A 40 -6.74 -24.78 11.93
C LEU A 40 -8.06 -24.93 11.17
N THR A 41 -8.22 -26.01 10.40
CA THR A 41 -9.45 -26.30 9.65
C THR A 41 -10.65 -26.50 10.59
N LYS A 42 -10.50 -27.30 11.65
CA LYS A 42 -11.60 -27.57 12.60
C LYS A 42 -12.05 -26.31 13.33
N ARG A 43 -11.14 -25.40 13.63
CA ARG A 43 -11.46 -24.10 14.26
C ARG A 43 -11.95 -23.06 13.26
N GLY A 44 -11.94 -23.36 11.96
CA GLY A 44 -12.31 -22.41 10.92
C GLY A 44 -11.37 -21.21 10.86
N PHE A 45 -10.08 -21.40 11.17
CA PHE A 45 -9.08 -20.33 11.20
C PHE A 45 -8.94 -19.69 9.81
N ARG A 46 -9.14 -18.38 9.74
CA ARG A 46 -9.19 -17.61 8.48
C ARG A 46 -7.94 -16.76 8.29
N GLU A 47 -7.81 -16.19 7.08
CA GLU A 47 -6.74 -15.21 6.80
C GLU A 47 -6.81 -13.99 7.73
N GLU A 48 -8.03 -13.55 8.09
CA GLU A 48 -8.22 -12.45 9.03
C GLU A 48 -7.71 -12.79 10.43
N ASP A 49 -7.89 -14.04 10.88
CA ASP A 49 -7.35 -14.51 12.17
C ASP A 49 -5.82 -14.57 12.12
N PHE A 50 -5.24 -15.06 11.01
CA PHE A 50 -3.79 -15.08 10.83
C PHE A 50 -3.20 -13.68 10.93
N ALA A 51 -3.80 -12.73 10.20
CA ALA A 51 -3.41 -11.34 10.18
C ALA A 51 -3.56 -10.68 11.55
N PHE A 52 -4.60 -11.03 12.32
CA PHE A 52 -4.82 -10.49 13.67
C PHE A 52 -3.73 -10.95 14.64
N PHE A 53 -3.33 -12.22 14.58
CA PHE A 53 -2.25 -12.76 15.42
C PHE A 53 -0.84 -12.40 14.91
N HIS A 54 -0.70 -11.99 13.66
CA HIS A 54 0.57 -11.63 13.02
C HIS A 54 0.47 -10.29 12.26
N PRO A 55 0.15 -9.18 12.95
CA PRO A 55 -0.16 -7.91 12.29
C PRO A 55 1.03 -7.34 11.50
N SER A 56 2.26 -7.64 11.93
CA SER A 56 3.49 -7.18 11.27
C SER A 56 3.88 -8.01 10.04
N GLY A 57 3.25 -9.17 9.81
CA GLY A 57 3.47 -10.00 8.62
C GLY A 57 2.85 -9.39 7.36
N SER A 58 3.26 -9.85 6.18
CA SER A 58 2.73 -9.35 4.90
C SER A 58 1.20 -9.48 4.80
N LEU A 59 0.63 -10.62 5.23
CA LEU A 59 -0.81 -10.82 5.27
C LEU A 59 -1.52 -9.88 6.27
N GLY A 60 -0.93 -9.72 7.46
CA GLY A 60 -1.35 -8.75 8.48
C GLY A 60 -1.48 -7.35 7.91
N LYS A 61 -0.39 -6.88 7.29
CA LYS A 61 -0.32 -5.56 6.70
C LYS A 61 -1.30 -5.38 5.53
N LYS A 62 -1.45 -6.41 4.68
CA LYS A 62 -2.37 -6.39 3.54
C LYS A 62 -3.84 -6.24 3.97
N LEU A 63 -4.21 -6.86 5.09
CA LEU A 63 -5.60 -6.89 5.58
C LEU A 63 -5.95 -5.73 6.51
N PHE A 64 -4.98 -5.09 7.17
CA PHE A 64 -5.28 -4.09 8.20
C PHE A 64 -4.72 -2.69 7.93
N VAL A 65 -3.67 -2.53 7.13
CA VAL A 65 -3.07 -1.20 6.89
C VAL A 65 -3.98 -0.39 5.98
N ARG A 66 -4.39 0.78 6.46
CA ARG A 66 -5.25 1.72 5.76
C ARG A 66 -4.44 2.87 5.18
N VAL A 67 -5.05 3.61 4.26
CA VAL A 67 -4.44 4.78 3.63
C VAL A 67 -4.01 5.81 4.68
N LYS A 68 -4.84 6.07 5.70
CA LYS A 68 -4.52 7.02 6.78
C LYS A 68 -3.23 6.71 7.54
N ASP A 69 -2.84 5.43 7.59
CA ASP A 69 -1.63 5.00 8.28
C ASP A 69 -0.36 5.32 7.48
N LEU A 70 -0.50 5.58 6.17
CA LEU A 70 0.63 5.74 5.23
C LEU A 70 0.63 7.08 4.48
N MET A 71 -0.49 7.79 4.43
CA MET A 71 -0.61 9.02 3.65
C MET A 71 0.24 10.16 4.20
N HIS A 72 0.69 11.04 3.30
CA HIS A 72 1.29 12.32 3.63
C HIS A 72 0.18 13.33 3.88
N SER A 73 0.18 13.95 5.06
CA SER A 73 -0.81 14.92 5.51
C SER A 73 -0.14 16.14 6.17
N GLY A 74 -0.92 17.15 6.54
CA GLY A 74 -0.41 18.37 7.17
C GLY A 74 0.63 19.06 6.28
N ASP A 75 1.81 19.37 6.84
CA ASP A 75 2.89 20.04 6.10
C ASP A 75 3.52 19.16 5.02
N ALA A 76 3.30 17.84 5.03
CA ALA A 76 3.81 16.94 3.99
C ALA A 76 2.90 16.86 2.76
N LEU A 77 1.66 17.36 2.86
CA LEU A 77 0.69 17.37 1.77
C LEU A 77 1.10 18.40 0.71
N PRO A 78 1.41 18.00 -0.54
CA PRO A 78 1.68 18.95 -1.61
C PRO A 78 0.38 19.60 -2.04
N ILE A 79 0.24 20.90 -1.74
CA ILE A 79 -0.99 21.65 -2.04
C ILE A 79 -0.63 23.03 -2.57
N THR A 80 -1.39 23.49 -3.57
CA THR A 80 -1.14 24.77 -4.22
C THR A 80 -2.47 25.42 -4.62
N SER A 81 -2.51 26.75 -4.59
CA SER A 81 -3.69 27.53 -5.00
C SER A 81 -3.94 27.42 -6.51
N PRO A 82 -5.21 27.44 -7.00
CA PRO A 82 -5.54 27.54 -8.42
C PRO A 82 -5.00 28.80 -9.10
N ASP A 83 -4.70 29.84 -8.32
CA ASP A 83 -4.14 31.11 -8.78
C ASP A 83 -2.60 31.15 -8.70
N ALA A 84 -1.96 30.12 -8.17
CA ALA A 84 -0.50 30.05 -8.14
C ALA A 84 0.08 29.97 -9.56
N SER A 85 1.28 30.51 -9.72
CA SER A 85 2.09 30.29 -10.92
C SER A 85 2.52 28.82 -11.03
N LEU A 86 2.81 28.35 -12.25
CA LEU A 86 3.35 26.99 -12.39
C LEU A 86 4.77 26.86 -11.84
N THR A 87 5.51 27.96 -11.71
CA THR A 87 6.78 27.96 -10.98
C THR A 87 6.59 27.53 -9.53
N GLU A 88 5.60 28.11 -8.83
CA GLU A 88 5.27 27.72 -7.45
C GLU A 88 4.80 26.26 -7.37
N ALA A 89 3.95 25.82 -8.30
CA ALA A 89 3.49 24.44 -8.34
C ALA A 89 4.65 23.44 -8.55
N VAL A 90 5.60 23.74 -9.43
CA VAL A 90 6.79 22.90 -9.66
C VAL A 90 7.69 22.84 -8.43
N MET A 91 7.87 23.98 -7.74
CA MET A 91 8.63 24.02 -6.49
C MET A 91 7.97 23.18 -5.40
N GLU A 92 6.64 23.22 -5.30
CA GLU A 92 5.87 22.40 -4.36
C GLU A 92 6.08 20.91 -4.62
N ILE A 93 5.90 20.46 -5.88
CA ILE A 93 6.14 19.06 -6.31
C ILE A 93 7.54 18.59 -5.91
N SER A 94 8.55 19.40 -6.23
CA SER A 94 9.95 19.10 -5.94
C SER A 94 10.23 19.03 -4.43
N SER A 95 9.66 19.94 -3.66
CA SER A 95 9.87 20.01 -2.20
C SER A 95 9.31 18.79 -1.47
N LYS A 96 8.13 18.30 -1.89
CA LYS A 96 7.47 17.15 -1.25
C LYS A 96 7.91 15.81 -1.82
N ARG A 97 8.51 15.78 -3.01
CA ARG A 97 9.06 14.58 -3.67
C ARG A 97 8.03 13.47 -3.89
N LEU A 98 6.75 13.84 -4.09
CA LEU A 98 5.65 12.91 -4.40
C LEU A 98 5.27 12.91 -5.89
N GLY A 99 6.00 13.67 -6.72
CA GLY A 99 5.78 13.80 -8.16
C GLY A 99 4.46 14.48 -8.53
N THR A 100 3.78 15.08 -7.55
CA THR A 100 2.47 15.71 -7.73
C THR A 100 2.18 16.79 -6.69
N THR A 101 1.31 17.73 -7.04
CA THR A 101 0.69 18.70 -6.12
C THR A 101 -0.81 18.80 -6.38
N VAL A 102 -1.58 18.92 -5.31
CA VAL A 102 -3.03 19.08 -5.34
C VAL A 102 -3.36 20.55 -5.53
N ILE A 103 -4.18 20.85 -6.53
CA ILE A 103 -4.70 22.19 -6.73
C ILE A 103 -6.01 22.30 -5.97
N ALA A 104 -6.00 23.10 -4.91
CA ALA A 104 -7.12 23.24 -4.01
C ALA A 104 -7.57 24.70 -3.90
N GLY A 105 -8.89 24.92 -3.93
CA GLY A 105 -9.49 26.22 -3.69
C GLY A 105 -9.53 26.58 -2.20
N GLY A 106 -10.34 27.59 -1.87
CA GLY A 106 -10.69 27.89 -0.48
C GLY A 106 -11.21 26.64 0.24
N ASP A 107 -10.96 26.57 1.55
CA ASP A 107 -11.35 25.48 2.44
C ASP A 107 -10.83 24.08 2.03
N ARG A 108 -9.71 24.01 1.29
CA ARG A 108 -9.07 22.76 0.81
C ARG A 108 -9.92 21.95 -0.17
N LYS A 109 -10.90 22.58 -0.83
CA LYS A 109 -11.69 21.91 -1.87
C LYS A 109 -10.81 21.53 -3.05
N ILE A 110 -10.82 20.26 -3.44
CA ILE A 110 -10.05 19.72 -4.55
C ILE A 110 -10.61 20.29 -5.86
N LEU A 111 -9.75 20.95 -6.63
CA LEU A 111 -10.06 21.47 -7.96
C LEU A 111 -9.33 20.70 -9.06
N GLY A 112 -8.20 20.08 -8.71
CA GLY A 112 -7.43 19.25 -9.63
C GLY A 112 -6.08 18.83 -9.08
N VAL A 113 -5.25 18.32 -9.97
CA VAL A 113 -3.89 17.87 -9.67
C VAL A 113 -2.94 18.29 -10.79
N ILE A 114 -1.68 18.54 -10.43
CA ILE A 114 -0.57 18.69 -11.37
C ILE A 114 0.48 17.64 -11.02
N THR A 115 0.99 16.94 -12.04
CA THR A 115 2.03 15.91 -11.91
C THR A 115 3.30 16.32 -12.67
N ASP A 116 4.43 15.67 -12.39
CA ASP A 116 5.65 15.80 -13.20
C ASP A 116 5.39 15.55 -14.69
N GLY A 117 4.47 14.64 -14.99
CA GLY A 117 4.04 14.36 -16.36
C GLY A 117 3.35 15.55 -17.03
N ASP A 118 2.51 16.27 -16.28
CA ASP A 118 1.85 17.50 -16.76
C ASP A 118 2.86 18.62 -16.95
N VAL A 119 3.84 18.76 -16.04
CA VAL A 119 4.92 19.74 -16.15
C VAL A 119 5.73 19.49 -17.42
N ARG A 120 6.21 18.26 -17.63
CA ARG A 120 6.95 17.89 -18.84
C ARG A 120 6.16 18.19 -20.11
N ARG A 121 4.91 17.72 -20.19
CA ARG A 121 4.03 17.95 -21.36
C ARG A 121 3.75 19.44 -21.57
N GLY A 122 3.64 20.20 -20.49
CA GLY A 122 3.37 21.62 -20.57
C GLY A 122 4.55 22.42 -21.10
N ILE A 123 5.77 22.10 -20.66
CA ILE A 123 6.99 22.72 -21.19
C ILE A 123 7.15 22.43 -22.69
N GLU A 124 6.88 21.20 -23.13
CA GLU A 124 6.90 20.83 -24.56
C GLU A 124 5.90 21.65 -25.39
N LYS A 125 4.72 21.92 -24.85
CA LYS A 125 3.63 22.61 -25.56
C LYS A 125 3.75 24.14 -25.54
N TRP A 126 4.14 24.73 -24.42
CA TRP A 126 4.09 26.18 -24.20
C TRP A 126 5.47 26.83 -24.00
N GLY A 127 6.54 26.03 -23.91
CA GLY A 127 7.91 26.54 -23.72
C GLY A 127 8.03 27.39 -22.46
N LYS A 128 8.69 28.55 -22.57
CA LYS A 128 8.92 29.45 -21.43
C LYS A 128 7.62 30.00 -20.83
N ALA A 129 6.58 30.20 -21.64
CA ALA A 129 5.31 30.77 -21.17
C ALA A 129 4.60 29.87 -20.13
N PHE A 130 4.92 28.56 -20.12
CA PHE A 130 4.39 27.61 -19.13
C PHE A 130 4.57 28.10 -17.69
N PHE A 131 5.73 28.65 -17.36
CA PHE A 131 6.07 29.06 -15.99
C PHE A 131 5.29 30.27 -15.49
N ASP A 132 4.74 31.07 -16.41
CA ASP A 132 3.91 32.25 -16.12
C ASP A 132 2.40 31.92 -16.08
N MET A 133 2.00 30.73 -16.53
CA MET A 133 0.61 30.27 -16.48
C MET A 133 0.15 29.98 -15.05
N ARG A 134 -1.17 29.99 -14.85
CA ARG A 134 -1.80 29.65 -13.56
C ARG A 134 -2.07 28.16 -13.46
N ALA A 135 -1.99 27.62 -12.24
CA ALA A 135 -2.27 26.22 -11.94
C ALA A 135 -3.60 25.72 -12.52
N ARG A 136 -4.68 26.52 -12.40
CA ARG A 136 -6.01 26.18 -12.94
C ARG A 136 -6.10 25.96 -14.45
N GLU A 137 -5.12 26.49 -15.20
CA GLU A 137 -5.09 26.43 -16.67
C GLU A 137 -4.49 25.12 -17.17
N VAL A 138 -3.69 24.45 -16.34
CA VAL A 138 -2.95 23.23 -16.71
C VAL A 138 -3.39 22.00 -15.90
N MET A 139 -3.95 22.19 -14.71
CA MET A 139 -4.36 21.08 -13.84
C MET A 139 -5.32 20.09 -14.51
N THR A 140 -5.19 18.82 -14.12
CA THR A 140 -6.19 17.79 -14.40
C THR A 140 -7.34 17.93 -13.41
N ARG A 141 -8.55 18.19 -13.90
CA ARG A 141 -9.73 18.54 -13.07
C ARG A 141 -10.48 17.37 -12.43
N ASP A 142 -10.18 16.14 -12.85
CA ASP A 142 -10.79 14.91 -12.31
C ASP A 142 -9.70 13.95 -11.80
N PRO A 143 -9.02 14.31 -10.70
CA PRO A 143 -8.01 13.45 -10.13
C PRO A 143 -8.65 12.20 -9.52
N LYS A 144 -7.94 11.07 -9.60
CA LYS A 144 -8.34 9.87 -8.87
C LYS A 144 -8.12 10.09 -7.38
N MET A 145 -9.15 9.76 -6.60
CA MET A 145 -9.19 9.92 -5.16
C MET A 145 -9.49 8.59 -4.50
N VAL A 146 -9.03 8.44 -3.25
CA VAL A 146 -9.33 7.32 -2.37
C VAL A 146 -9.73 7.85 -0.99
N SER A 147 -10.49 7.07 -0.24
CA SER A 147 -10.78 7.38 1.17
C SER A 147 -9.60 6.97 2.06
N GLU A 148 -9.39 7.73 3.14
CA GLU A 148 -8.37 7.43 4.15
C GLU A 148 -8.58 6.07 4.85
N ASP A 149 -9.81 5.55 4.83
CA ASP A 149 -10.16 4.27 5.44
C ASP A 149 -9.99 3.07 4.49
N GLU A 150 -9.67 3.28 3.21
CA GLU A 150 -9.43 2.19 2.29
C GLU A 150 -8.15 1.41 2.63
N LEU A 151 -8.14 0.11 2.34
CA LEU A 151 -6.96 -0.73 2.51
C LEU A 151 -5.86 -0.30 1.53
N ALA A 152 -4.64 -0.13 2.04
CA ALA A 152 -3.48 0.23 1.24
C ALA A 152 -3.23 -0.78 0.10
N ALA A 153 -3.50 -2.06 0.32
CA ALA A 153 -3.43 -3.10 -0.71
C ALA A 153 -4.41 -2.89 -1.88
N LYS A 154 -5.62 -2.40 -1.60
CA LYS A 154 -6.62 -2.08 -2.63
C LYS A 154 -6.21 -0.84 -3.42
N VAL A 155 -5.66 0.15 -2.72
CA VAL A 155 -5.13 1.37 -3.33
C VAL A 155 -3.93 1.07 -4.23
N LEU A 156 -3.04 0.17 -3.82
CA LEU A 156 -1.94 -0.33 -4.66
C LEU A 156 -2.44 -0.91 -5.98
N GLY A 157 -3.46 -1.78 -5.94
CA GLY A 157 -4.06 -2.32 -7.17
C GLY A 157 -4.69 -1.23 -8.06
N THR A 158 -5.20 -0.15 -7.48
CA THR A 158 -5.71 1.01 -8.24
C THR A 158 -4.58 1.77 -8.91
N MET A 159 -3.45 1.95 -8.21
CA MET A 159 -2.24 2.56 -8.76
C MET A 159 -1.68 1.76 -9.93
N GLU A 160 -1.56 0.43 -9.79
CA GLU A 160 -1.10 -0.48 -10.84
C GLU A 160 -2.02 -0.46 -12.06
N LYS A 161 -3.34 -0.56 -11.86
CA LYS A 161 -4.34 -0.56 -12.93
C LYS A 161 -4.29 0.70 -13.79
N HIS A 162 -3.95 1.84 -13.17
CA HIS A 162 -3.92 3.14 -13.85
C HIS A 162 -2.51 3.63 -14.18
N SER A 163 -1.47 2.85 -13.87
CA SER A 163 -0.07 3.23 -14.02
C SER A 163 0.26 4.59 -13.39
N ILE A 164 -0.27 4.84 -12.20
CA ILE A 164 -0.04 6.07 -11.43
C ILE A 164 0.72 5.75 -10.14
N THR A 165 1.51 6.70 -9.65
CA THR A 165 2.34 6.52 -8.46
C THR A 165 1.79 7.24 -7.23
N SER A 166 0.78 8.10 -7.39
CA SER A 166 0.22 8.92 -6.32
C SER A 166 -1.30 8.98 -6.46
N LEU A 167 -2.00 8.98 -5.33
CA LEU A 167 -3.45 9.17 -5.25
C LEU A 167 -3.77 10.22 -4.19
N LEU A 168 -4.76 11.05 -4.48
CA LEU A 168 -5.28 12.02 -3.52
C LEU A 168 -6.14 11.29 -2.50
N VAL A 169 -6.03 11.69 -1.24
CA VAL A 169 -6.86 11.19 -0.15
C VAL A 169 -7.86 12.28 0.22
N SER A 170 -9.15 11.97 0.12
CA SER A 170 -10.23 12.88 0.50
C SER A 170 -10.91 12.46 1.80
N ASP A 171 -11.56 13.42 2.44
CA ASP A 171 -12.40 13.25 3.64
C ASP A 171 -13.72 12.49 3.38
N GLY A 172 -13.90 11.91 2.18
CA GLY A 172 -15.15 11.30 1.73
C GLY A 172 -16.08 12.25 0.98
N GLU A 173 -15.76 13.55 0.92
CA GLU A 173 -16.49 14.53 0.11
C GLU A 173 -15.59 15.12 -0.99
N THR A 174 -15.15 16.37 -0.82
CA THR A 174 -14.45 17.14 -1.84
C THR A 174 -13.20 17.83 -1.30
N HIS A 175 -12.79 17.57 -0.05
CA HIS A 175 -11.62 18.21 0.54
C HIS A 175 -10.43 17.26 0.59
N VAL A 176 -9.25 17.81 0.31
CA VAL A 176 -8.00 17.06 0.42
C VAL A 176 -7.55 16.99 1.87
N ILE A 177 -7.29 15.77 2.34
CA ILE A 177 -6.72 15.49 3.66
C ILE A 177 -5.33 14.85 3.58
N GLY A 178 -4.97 14.28 2.43
CA GLY A 178 -3.64 13.73 2.23
C GLY A 178 -3.34 13.32 0.78
N VAL A 179 -2.13 12.80 0.57
CA VAL A 179 -1.70 12.11 -0.64
C VAL A 179 -0.99 10.82 -0.24
N ILE A 180 -1.35 9.71 -0.87
CA ILE A 180 -0.64 8.44 -0.70
C ILE A 180 0.21 8.15 -1.93
N HIS A 181 1.45 7.74 -1.72
CA HIS A 181 2.39 7.44 -2.78
C HIS A 181 2.79 5.96 -2.78
N LEU A 182 2.99 5.40 -3.96
CA LEU A 182 3.27 3.98 -4.23
C LEU A 182 4.39 3.45 -3.33
N HIS A 183 5.46 4.22 -3.20
CA HIS A 183 6.64 3.78 -2.45
C HIS A 183 6.38 3.67 -0.95
N ASP A 184 5.40 4.38 -0.39
CA ASP A 184 5.05 4.26 1.03
C ASP A 184 4.32 2.94 1.31
N ILE A 185 3.51 2.48 0.35
CA ILE A 185 2.86 1.17 0.40
C ILE A 185 3.92 0.06 0.26
N LEU A 186 4.83 0.18 -0.71
CA LEU A 186 5.87 -0.81 -0.97
C LEU A 186 6.86 -0.95 0.20
N LYS A 187 7.25 0.16 0.86
CA LYS A 187 8.13 0.13 2.04
C LYS A 187 7.54 -0.65 3.21
N GLN A 188 6.21 -0.75 3.29
CA GLN A 188 5.57 -1.56 4.32
C GLN A 188 5.63 -3.06 4.02
N GLY A 189 6.04 -3.48 2.81
CA GLY A 189 6.01 -4.88 2.42
C GLY A 189 4.59 -5.38 2.14
N ILE A 190 3.72 -4.48 1.67
CA ILE A 190 2.39 -4.80 1.14
C ILE A 190 2.59 -5.16 -0.33
N VAL A 191 3.14 -6.36 -0.58
CA VAL A 191 3.31 -7.00 -1.90
C VAL A 191 3.12 -8.49 -1.73
#